data_AF-A0A1M7BR84-F1
#
_entry.id   AF-A0A1M7BR84-F1
#
_cell.length_a   1.000
_cell.length_b   1.000
_cell.length_c   1.000
_cell.angle_alpha   90.00
_cell.angle_beta   90.00
_cell.angle_gamma   90.00
#
_symmetry.space_group_name_H-M   'P 1'
#
loop_
_entity.id
_entity.type
_entity.pdbx_description
1 polymer ?
#
loop_
_entity_poly.entity_id
_entity_poly.type
_entity_poly.pdbx_seq_one_letter_code
_entity_poly.pdbx_strand_id
1 'polypeptide(L)'
;MSRRILKVALLMIASFFVAAVFTACDSADQDVPEMTQVQSSAPKTAPIVKVDSFTAPATSVITAEKAKYYVKASAALVELGVRWSERIDKATNDTEKIQILNAYNVARDQLCARVGLAGIAEYNWITKVALPDPKNKATFENAGLKTAN
;
A
#
# COMPACT_ATOMS: atom_id res chain seq x y z
N MET A 1 -18.40 56.99 26.74
CA MET A 1 -17.11 57.67 26.90
C MET A 1 -16.06 56.66 27.32
N SER A 2 -15.29 56.21 26.33
CA SER A 2 -14.12 55.34 26.47
C SER A 2 -12.88 56.21 26.69
N ARG A 3 -12.04 55.89 27.68
CA ARG A 3 -10.65 56.38 27.85
C ARG A 3 -10.07 55.93 29.19
N ARG A 4 -9.17 54.94 29.18
CA ARG A 4 -7.88 54.80 29.94
C ARG A 4 -7.18 53.54 29.36
N ILE A 5 -6.58 53.60 28.18
CA ILE A 5 -5.16 53.93 27.92
C ILE A 5 -4.18 53.10 28.77
N LEU A 6 -3.41 52.26 28.05
CA LEU A 6 -2.03 51.80 28.29
C LEU A 6 -1.70 51.11 29.62
N LYS A 7 -1.55 49.79 29.54
CA LYS A 7 -0.35 49.11 30.07
C LYS A 7 0.11 48.05 29.07
N VAL A 8 0.82 48.52 28.05
CA VAL A 8 1.84 47.73 27.36
C VAL A 8 3.01 47.62 28.35
N ALA A 9 3.39 46.40 28.74
CA ALA A 9 4.73 46.00 29.19
C ALA A 9 4.65 44.68 29.96
N LEU A 10 4.84 43.54 29.28
CA LEU A 10 5.92 42.62 29.64
C LEU A 10 6.11 41.60 28.50
N LEU A 11 6.95 41.99 27.55
CA LEU A 11 7.67 41.09 26.66
C LEU A 11 8.67 40.34 27.55
N MET A 12 8.54 39.02 27.72
CA MET A 12 9.62 38.17 28.21
C MET A 12 10.01 37.19 27.12
N ILE A 13 10.85 37.70 26.21
CA ILE A 13 11.70 36.93 25.31
C ILE A 13 12.93 36.51 26.13
N ALA A 14 12.95 35.28 26.62
CA ALA A 14 14.20 34.58 26.89
C ALA A 14 14.45 33.71 25.65
N SER A 15 15.11 34.22 24.62
CA SER A 15 16.56 34.43 24.56
C SER A 15 17.31 33.17 25.01
N PHE A 16 17.41 32.19 24.14
CA PHE A 16 18.62 31.39 24.06
C PHE A 16 18.94 31.02 22.60
N PHE A 17 20.12 31.50 22.19
CA PHE A 17 20.94 31.08 21.06
C PHE A 17 20.55 31.49 19.65
N VAL A 18 20.71 32.79 19.31
CA VAL A 18 21.34 33.20 18.04
C VAL A 18 22.07 34.53 18.21
N ALA A 19 23.41 34.51 18.16
CA ALA A 19 24.35 35.55 17.70
C ALA A 19 25.73 35.22 18.32
N ALA A 20 26.61 34.46 17.66
CA ALA A 20 27.46 34.86 16.55
C ALA A 20 28.47 35.98 16.91
N VAL A 21 29.75 35.67 16.66
CA VAL A 21 30.86 36.55 16.22
C VAL A 21 32.01 36.84 17.22
N PHE A 22 33.09 36.06 17.01
CA PHE A 22 34.53 36.40 17.00
C PHE A 22 35.30 36.73 18.30
N THR A 23 36.27 35.85 18.62
CA THR A 23 37.67 36.22 18.93
C THR A 23 38.65 35.06 18.65
N ALA A 24 39.41 35.23 17.56
CA ALA A 24 40.80 34.86 17.23
C ALA A 24 41.50 33.56 17.74
N CYS A 25 42.03 32.82 16.74
CA CYS A 25 43.27 32.02 16.65
C CYS A 25 43.77 31.21 17.86
N ASP A 26 43.85 29.88 17.74
CA ASP A 26 45.08 29.20 17.30
C ASP A 26 44.78 27.73 16.93
N SER A 27 45.62 27.20 16.07
CA SER A 27 45.65 25.92 15.36
C SER A 27 45.36 24.67 16.22
N ALA A 28 44.55 23.73 15.71
CA ALA A 28 44.84 22.29 15.66
C ALA A 28 43.57 21.45 15.33
N ASP A 29 43.69 20.73 14.22
CA ASP A 29 43.05 19.48 13.81
C ASP A 29 41.57 19.16 14.08
N GLN A 30 40.94 18.81 12.96
CA GLN A 30 39.60 18.26 12.80
C GLN A 30 39.46 16.89 13.50
N ASP A 31 38.50 16.80 14.40
CA ASP A 31 37.77 15.54 14.64
C ASP A 31 36.31 15.89 14.97
N VAL A 32 35.47 15.91 13.94
CA VAL A 32 34.02 16.09 14.08
C VAL A 32 33.40 14.68 13.99
N PRO A 33 32.74 14.18 15.04
CA PRO A 33 32.15 12.85 15.01
C PRO A 33 31.05 12.79 13.95
N GLU A 34 31.17 11.78 13.09
CA GLU A 34 30.25 11.45 12.00
C GLU A 34 28.82 11.30 12.54
N MET A 35 27.98 12.31 12.29
CA MET A 35 26.55 12.21 12.55
C MET A 35 25.95 11.17 11.60
N THR A 36 25.71 9.97 12.12
CA THR A 36 24.99 8.91 11.41
C THR A 36 23.60 9.42 11.03
N GLN A 37 23.43 9.82 9.76
CA GLN A 37 22.10 10.03 9.19
C GLN A 37 21.36 8.69 9.27
N VAL A 38 20.42 8.60 10.20
CA VAL A 38 19.41 7.53 10.20
C VAL A 38 18.59 7.72 8.93
N GLN A 39 18.99 7.05 7.85
CA GLN A 39 18.18 6.86 6.67
C GLN A 39 16.89 6.17 7.13
N SER A 40 15.83 6.96 7.26
CA SER A 40 14.47 6.43 7.27
C SER A 40 14.31 5.69 5.95
N SER A 41 14.39 4.36 6.01
CA SER A 41 14.09 3.49 4.90
C SER A 41 12.60 3.60 4.62
N ALA A 42 12.24 4.61 3.81
CA ALA A 42 10.93 4.65 3.19
C ALA A 42 10.66 3.25 2.61
N PRO A 43 9.51 2.61 2.93
CA PRO A 43 9.25 1.25 2.50
C PRO A 43 9.39 1.20 0.97
N LYS A 44 10.29 0.35 0.48
CA LYS A 44 10.51 0.16 -0.96
C LYS A 44 9.18 -0.20 -1.60
N THR A 45 8.59 0.73 -2.34
CA THR A 45 7.34 0.52 -3.05
C THR A 45 7.59 -0.61 -4.05
N ALA A 46 6.89 -1.72 -3.91
CA ALA A 46 6.99 -2.82 -4.87
C ALA A 46 6.67 -2.27 -6.28
N PRO A 47 7.41 -2.67 -7.32
CA PRO A 47 7.19 -2.16 -8.66
C PRO A 47 5.73 -2.41 -9.11
N ILE A 48 5.19 -1.44 -9.83
CA ILE A 48 3.88 -1.54 -10.47
C ILE A 48 4.03 -2.54 -11.62
N VAL A 49 3.19 -3.57 -11.65
CA VAL A 49 3.16 -4.56 -12.72
C VAL A 49 2.16 -4.11 -13.76
N LYS A 50 2.49 -4.29 -15.04
CA LYS A 50 1.54 -4.05 -16.13
C LYS A 50 0.36 -5.02 -15.98
N VAL A 51 -0.85 -4.48 -15.92
CA VAL A 51 -2.07 -5.28 -15.97
C VAL A 51 -2.49 -5.40 -17.42
N ASP A 52 -2.47 -6.61 -17.95
CA ASP A 52 -2.97 -6.87 -19.29
C ASP A 52 -4.50 -6.87 -19.30
N SER A 53 -5.08 -6.38 -20.41
CA SER A 53 -6.52 -6.43 -20.62
C SER A 53 -6.98 -7.88 -20.76
N PHE A 54 -7.95 -8.30 -19.96
CA PHE A 54 -8.54 -9.64 -20.06
C PHE A 54 -9.66 -9.69 -21.10
N THR A 55 -9.63 -10.70 -21.96
CA THR A 55 -10.75 -11.09 -22.82
C THR A 55 -11.16 -12.51 -22.48
N ALA A 56 -12.44 -12.72 -22.20
CA ALA A 56 -12.94 -14.03 -21.84
C ALA A 56 -12.76 -15.04 -22.99
N PRO A 57 -12.17 -16.21 -22.74
CA PRO A 57 -12.07 -17.26 -23.75
C PRO A 57 -13.45 -17.86 -24.06
N ALA A 58 -13.59 -18.43 -25.26
CA ALA A 58 -14.82 -19.08 -25.71
C ALA A 58 -15.16 -20.35 -24.90
N THR A 59 -14.14 -20.97 -24.29
CA THR A 59 -14.30 -22.15 -23.44
C THR A 59 -14.03 -21.80 -21.98
N SER A 60 -14.76 -22.44 -21.09
CA SER A 60 -14.57 -22.36 -19.63
C SER A 60 -13.39 -23.19 -19.13
N VAL A 61 -12.78 -24.02 -19.99
CA VAL A 61 -11.69 -24.92 -19.61
C VAL A 61 -10.41 -24.14 -19.37
N ILE A 62 -9.78 -24.35 -18.22
CA ILE A 62 -8.54 -23.66 -17.83
C ILE A 62 -7.35 -24.62 -17.77
N THR A 63 -6.15 -24.06 -17.88
CA THR A 63 -4.90 -24.80 -17.70
C THR A 63 -4.59 -25.00 -16.21
N ALA A 64 -3.77 -26.01 -15.91
CA ALA A 64 -3.26 -26.25 -14.55
C ALA A 64 -2.49 -25.05 -13.98
N GLU A 65 -1.81 -24.29 -14.85
CA GLU A 65 -1.10 -23.07 -14.46
C GLU A 65 -2.07 -21.97 -14.01
N LYS A 66 -3.13 -21.70 -14.78
CA LYS A 66 -4.16 -20.72 -14.40
C LYS A 66 -4.88 -21.11 -13.12
N ALA A 67 -5.12 -22.41 -12.88
CA ALA A 67 -5.66 -22.89 -11.62
C ALA A 67 -4.72 -22.59 -10.43
N LYS A 68 -3.40 -22.80 -10.58
CA LYS A 68 -2.41 -22.45 -9.55
C LYS A 68 -2.36 -20.95 -9.28
N TYR A 69 -2.40 -20.12 -10.32
CA TYR A 69 -2.45 -18.66 -10.17
C TYR A 69 -3.73 -18.21 -9.47
N TYR A 70 -4.87 -18.82 -9.78
CA TYR A 70 -6.12 -18.55 -9.10
C TYR A 70 -6.08 -18.87 -7.60
N VAL A 71 -5.54 -20.04 -7.22
CA VAL A 71 -5.42 -20.43 -5.80
C VAL A 71 -4.52 -19.45 -5.04
N LYS A 72 -3.37 -19.09 -5.62
CA LYS A 72 -2.46 -18.08 -5.05
C LYS A 72 -3.12 -16.70 -4.93
N ALA A 73 -3.82 -16.26 -5.99
CA ALA A 73 -4.57 -15.00 -5.99
C ALA A 73 -5.61 -14.99 -4.88
N SER A 74 -6.36 -16.09 -4.71
CA SER A 74 -7.44 -16.18 -3.72
C SER A 74 -6.92 -16.01 -2.29
N ALA A 75 -5.85 -16.71 -1.92
CA ALA A 75 -5.24 -16.56 -0.60
C ALA A 75 -4.72 -15.14 -0.36
N ALA A 76 -4.02 -14.57 -1.35
CA ALA A 76 -3.44 -13.24 -1.24
C ALA A 76 -4.50 -12.12 -1.23
N LEU A 77 -5.62 -12.29 -1.96
CA LEU A 77 -6.74 -11.35 -1.94
C LEU A 77 -7.47 -11.33 -0.60
N VAL A 78 -7.56 -12.47 0.09
CA VAL A 78 -8.11 -12.52 1.46
C VAL A 78 -7.24 -11.72 2.43
N GLU A 79 -5.91 -11.95 2.40
CA GLU A 79 -4.99 -11.18 3.24
C GLU A 79 -5.00 -9.68 2.91
N LEU A 80 -5.07 -9.33 1.62
CA LEU A 80 -5.26 -7.96 1.18
C LEU A 80 -6.56 -7.38 1.76
N GLY A 81 -7.67 -8.12 1.68
CA GLY A 81 -8.96 -7.70 2.24
C GLY A 81 -8.87 -7.31 3.71
N VAL A 82 -8.24 -8.16 4.54
CA VAL A 82 -8.07 -7.91 5.99
C VAL A 82 -7.29 -6.62 6.25
N ARG A 83 -6.15 -6.43 5.57
CA ARG A 83 -5.33 -5.22 5.78
C ARG A 83 -6.03 -3.94 5.35
N TRP A 84 -6.86 -4.02 4.30
CA TRP A 84 -7.57 -2.86 3.78
C TRP A 84 -8.85 -2.55 4.56
N SER A 85 -9.57 -3.56 5.08
CA SER A 85 -10.71 -3.32 5.97
C SER A 85 -10.28 -2.55 7.22
N GLU A 86 -9.17 -2.95 7.85
CA GLU A 86 -8.62 -2.21 9.00
C GLU A 86 -8.29 -0.74 8.68
N ARG A 87 -7.84 -0.46 7.45
CA ARG A 87 -7.56 0.92 7.01
C ARG A 87 -8.84 1.72 6.82
N ILE A 88 -9.87 1.10 6.25
CA ILE A 88 -11.19 1.73 6.07
C ILE A 88 -11.81 2.04 7.44
N ASP A 89 -11.70 1.13 8.41
CA ASP A 89 -12.24 1.31 9.76
C ASP A 89 -11.54 2.42 10.54
N LYS A 90 -10.25 2.64 10.26
CA LYS A 90 -9.44 3.72 10.87
C LYS A 90 -9.57 5.07 10.17
N ALA A 91 -10.24 5.12 9.01
CA ALA A 91 -10.38 6.35 8.24
C ALA A 91 -11.27 7.36 8.99
N THR A 92 -10.84 8.62 9.00
CA THR A 92 -11.44 9.67 9.82
C THR A 92 -12.67 10.31 9.19
N ASN A 93 -12.81 10.20 7.87
CA ASN A 93 -13.90 10.82 7.10
C ASN A 93 -14.22 10.02 5.83
N ASP A 94 -15.36 10.32 5.21
CA ASP A 94 -15.86 9.58 4.05
C ASP A 94 -15.01 9.78 2.79
N THR A 95 -14.41 10.95 2.61
CA THR A 95 -13.50 11.21 1.47
C THR A 95 -12.28 10.28 1.53
N GLU A 96 -11.69 10.13 2.71
CA GLU A 96 -10.57 9.22 2.95
C GLU A 96 -10.99 7.76 2.69
N LYS A 97 -12.18 7.34 3.17
CA LYS A 97 -12.72 6.01 2.88
C LYS A 97 -12.85 5.75 1.38
N ILE A 98 -13.38 6.71 0.62
CA ILE A 98 -13.51 6.60 -0.84
C ILE A 98 -12.13 6.46 -1.50
N GLN A 99 -11.14 7.23 -1.07
CA GLN A 99 -9.77 7.12 -1.59
C GLN A 99 -9.17 5.74 -1.31
N ILE A 100 -9.35 5.23 -0.09
CA ILE A 100 -8.91 3.88 0.29
C ILE A 100 -9.61 2.82 -0.56
N LEU A 101 -10.92 2.91 -0.75
CA LEU A 101 -11.68 1.96 -1.59
C LEU A 101 -11.21 1.98 -3.06
N ASN A 102 -10.94 3.17 -3.62
CA ASN A 102 -10.42 3.29 -4.98
C ASN A 102 -9.03 2.67 -5.10
N ALA A 103 -8.14 2.95 -4.14
CA ALA A 103 -6.80 2.37 -4.13
C ALA A 103 -6.84 0.85 -3.89
N TYR A 104 -7.82 0.34 -3.13
CA TYR A 104 -8.03 -1.10 -2.94
C TYR A 104 -8.37 -1.80 -4.26
N ASN A 105 -9.21 -1.21 -5.10
CA ASN A 105 -9.54 -1.78 -6.42
C ASN A 105 -8.30 -1.93 -7.30
N VAL A 106 -7.44 -0.90 -7.33
CA VAL A 106 -6.16 -0.96 -8.04
C VAL A 106 -5.22 -2.01 -7.42
N ALA A 107 -5.17 -2.09 -6.08
CA ALA A 107 -4.31 -3.04 -5.39
C ALA A 107 -4.71 -4.51 -5.67
N ARG A 108 -6.00 -4.81 -5.74
CA ARG A 108 -6.51 -6.15 -6.13
C ARG A 108 -6.06 -6.52 -7.53
N ASP A 109 -6.20 -5.58 -8.47
CA ASP A 109 -5.85 -5.78 -9.86
C ASP A 109 -4.34 -6.03 -10.03
N GLN A 110 -3.52 -5.22 -9.37
CA GLN A 110 -2.06 -5.38 -9.30
C GLN A 110 -1.63 -6.68 -8.63
N LEU A 111 -2.33 -7.13 -7.59
CA LEU A 111 -2.06 -8.40 -6.93
C LEU A 111 -2.33 -9.58 -7.88
N CYS A 112 -3.46 -9.57 -8.57
CA CYS A 112 -3.77 -10.57 -9.60
C CYS A 112 -2.74 -10.57 -10.74
N ALA A 113 -2.32 -9.39 -11.21
CA ALA A 113 -1.26 -9.27 -12.21
C ALA A 113 0.08 -9.85 -11.75
N ARG A 114 0.49 -9.58 -10.50
CA ARG A 114 1.74 -10.11 -9.93
C ARG A 114 1.78 -11.63 -9.85
N VAL A 115 0.63 -12.29 -9.70
CA VAL A 115 0.57 -13.75 -9.65
C VAL A 115 0.42 -14.39 -11.04
N GLY A 116 0.31 -13.61 -12.12
CA GLY A 116 0.23 -14.11 -13.50
C GLY A 116 -1.18 -14.15 -14.11
N LEU A 117 -2.16 -13.49 -13.49
CA LEU A 117 -3.48 -13.28 -14.08
C LEU A 117 -3.56 -11.93 -14.80
N ALA A 118 -4.44 -11.80 -15.79
CA ALA A 118 -4.79 -10.53 -16.44
C ALA A 118 -5.71 -9.70 -15.54
N GLY A 119 -5.20 -9.38 -14.35
CA GLY A 119 -5.88 -8.57 -13.35
C GLY A 119 -7.07 -9.24 -12.67
N ILE A 120 -7.86 -8.42 -11.99
CA ILE A 120 -9.04 -8.86 -11.25
C ILE A 120 -10.16 -9.34 -12.19
N ALA A 121 -10.13 -8.90 -13.45
CA ALA A 121 -11.09 -9.33 -14.47
C ALA A 121 -10.97 -10.83 -14.77
N GLU A 122 -9.75 -11.32 -15.02
CA GLU A 122 -9.52 -12.76 -15.21
C GLU A 122 -9.86 -13.55 -13.95
N TYR A 123 -9.45 -13.07 -12.77
CA TYR A 123 -9.81 -13.71 -11.49
C TYR A 123 -11.32 -13.89 -11.34
N ASN A 124 -12.10 -12.82 -11.57
CA ASN A 124 -13.56 -12.85 -11.45
C ASN A 124 -14.19 -13.80 -12.48
N TRP A 125 -13.64 -13.87 -13.70
CA TRP A 125 -14.10 -14.83 -14.70
C TRP A 125 -13.82 -16.27 -14.26
N ILE A 126 -12.62 -16.55 -13.74
CA ILE A 126 -12.28 -17.88 -13.20
C ILE A 126 -13.26 -18.26 -12.09
N THR A 127 -13.52 -17.36 -11.12
CA THR A 127 -14.47 -17.63 -10.02
C THR A 127 -15.90 -17.91 -10.51
N LYS A 128 -16.38 -17.14 -11.49
CA LYS A 128 -17.79 -17.20 -11.91
C LYS A 128 -18.08 -18.23 -13.01
N VAL A 129 -17.09 -18.56 -13.82
CA VAL A 129 -17.28 -19.36 -15.04
C VAL A 129 -16.45 -20.64 -15.01
N ALA A 130 -15.14 -20.54 -14.79
CA ALA A 130 -14.28 -21.73 -14.86
C ALA A 130 -14.42 -22.63 -13.62
N LEU A 131 -14.49 -22.04 -12.44
CA LEU A 131 -14.59 -22.76 -11.17
C LEU A 131 -15.84 -23.65 -11.03
N PRO A 132 -17.05 -23.20 -11.39
CA PRO A 132 -18.23 -24.06 -11.33
C PRO A 132 -18.31 -25.10 -12.46
N ASP A 133 -17.46 -25.02 -13.50
CA ASP A 133 -17.45 -26.01 -14.58
C ASP A 133 -16.87 -27.36 -14.08
N PRO A 134 -17.65 -28.46 -14.10
CA PRO A 134 -17.18 -29.77 -13.67
C PRO A 134 -15.91 -30.26 -14.39
N LYS A 135 -15.68 -29.80 -15.63
CA LYS A 135 -14.48 -30.16 -16.42
C LYS A 135 -13.18 -29.69 -15.77
N ASN A 136 -13.25 -28.64 -14.94
CA ASN A 136 -12.07 -28.08 -14.27
C ASN A 136 -11.88 -28.60 -12.85
N LYS A 137 -12.79 -29.42 -12.31
CA LYS A 137 -12.76 -29.88 -10.91
C LYS A 137 -11.40 -30.48 -10.55
N ALA A 138 -10.95 -31.49 -11.32
CA ALA A 138 -9.66 -32.13 -11.10
C ALA A 138 -8.48 -31.14 -11.24
N THR A 139 -8.57 -30.19 -12.16
CA THR A 139 -7.53 -29.16 -12.37
C THR A 139 -7.38 -28.25 -11.14
N PHE A 140 -8.49 -27.83 -10.53
CA PHE A 140 -8.47 -27.01 -9.32
C PHE A 140 -8.05 -27.79 -8.08
N GLU A 141 -8.53 -29.03 -7.92
CA GLU A 141 -8.12 -29.91 -6.81
C GLU A 141 -6.61 -30.17 -6.84
N ASN A 142 -6.06 -30.46 -8.02
CA ASN A 142 -4.61 -30.61 -8.22
C ASN A 142 -3.84 -29.30 -7.99
N ALA A 143 -4.49 -28.14 -8.10
CA ALA A 143 -3.91 -26.85 -7.76
C ALA A 143 -3.98 -26.53 -6.25
N GLY A 144 -4.56 -27.42 -5.44
CA GLY A 144 -4.68 -27.27 -4.00
C GLY A 144 -5.98 -26.59 -3.54
N LEU A 145 -6.95 -26.40 -4.44
CA LEU A 145 -8.27 -25.91 -4.06
C LEU A 145 -9.09 -27.05 -3.45
N LYS A 146 -9.46 -26.91 -2.17
CA LYS A 146 -10.43 -27.80 -1.54
C LYS A 146 -11.83 -27.38 -1.98
N THR A 147 -12.42 -28.14 -2.89
CA THR A 147 -13.84 -28.01 -3.21
C THR A 147 -14.62 -28.57 -2.01
N ALA A 148 -15.62 -27.82 -1.51
CA ALA A 148 -16.54 -28.38 -0.55
C ALA A 148 -17.33 -29.49 -1.27
N ASN A 149 -17.18 -30.73 -0.79
CA ASN A 149 -17.96 -31.88 -1.26
C ASN A 149 -19.42 -31.73 -0.85
#